data_AF-A0A7C3C989-F1
#
_entry.id   AF-A0A7C3C989-F1
#
_cell.length_a   1.000
_cell.length_b   1.000
_cell.length_c   1.000
_cell.angle_alpha   90.00
_cell.angle_beta   90.00
_cell.angle_gamma   90.00
#
_symmetry.space_group_name_H-M   'P 1'
#
loop_
_entity.id
_entity.type
_entity.pdbx_description
1 polymer ?
#
loop_
_entity_poly.entity_id
_entity_poly.type
_entity_poly.pdbx_seq_one_letter_code
_entity_poly.pdbx_strand_id
1 'polypeptide(L)'
;MTLLNAWVLFGLIPIYFIYKQHINPNKETKLLYISLVFMFLAMARPAYENAYVKESFDSHDYIIALDVSYSMQADDLKPSRYTLAKEAIKKLFLLHPK
;
A
#
# COMPACT_ATOMS: atom_id res chain seq x y z
N MET A 1 -9.14 7.86 7.95
CA MET A 1 -10.31 6.96 8.03
C MET A 1 -11.30 7.42 6.99
N THR A 2 -11.58 6.61 5.99
CA THR A 2 -12.60 6.93 4.98
C THR A 2 -13.82 6.05 5.20
N LEU A 3 -15.00 6.62 4.99
CA LEU A 3 -16.27 5.87 5.03
C LEU A 3 -16.54 5.39 3.61
N LEU A 4 -16.38 4.09 3.37
CA LEU A 4 -16.54 3.52 2.04
C LEU A 4 -17.95 3.78 1.46
N ASN A 5 -18.95 3.80 2.36
CA ASN A 5 -20.36 4.02 2.03
C ASN A 5 -20.95 5.18 2.83
N ALA A 6 -20.34 6.38 2.75
CA ALA A 6 -20.77 7.55 3.52
C ALA A 6 -22.26 7.92 3.32
N TRP A 7 -22.82 7.66 2.13
CA TRP A 7 -24.21 7.96 1.79
C TRP A 7 -25.24 7.24 2.68
N VAL A 8 -24.87 6.10 3.28
CA VAL A 8 -25.76 5.33 4.15
C VAL A 8 -26.14 6.13 5.41
N LEU A 9 -25.31 7.08 5.84
CA LEU A 9 -25.59 7.94 6.99
C LEU A 9 -26.78 8.88 6.79
N PHE A 10 -27.21 9.15 5.55
CA PHE A 10 -28.44 9.92 5.31
C PHE A 10 -29.68 9.24 5.92
N GLY A 11 -29.64 7.92 6.15
CA GLY A 11 -30.69 7.18 6.86
C GLY A 11 -30.88 7.62 8.32
N LEU A 12 -29.90 8.30 8.93
CA LEU A 12 -30.03 8.84 10.29
C LEU A 12 -31.00 10.04 10.36
N ILE A 13 -31.19 10.76 9.25
CA ILE A 13 -32.06 11.93 9.18
C ILE A 13 -33.53 11.56 9.48
N PRO A 14 -34.17 10.62 8.76
CA PRO A 14 -35.54 10.22 9.07
C PRO A 14 -35.67 9.60 10.47
N ILE A 15 -34.66 8.85 10.93
CA ILE A 15 -34.64 8.27 12.28
C ILE A 15 -34.69 9.36 13.35
N TYR A 16 -33.93 10.44 13.17
CA TYR A 16 -33.94 11.58 14.09
C TYR A 16 -35.32 12.25 14.14
N PHE A 17 -35.98 12.46 13.00
CA PHE A 17 -37.33 13.04 12.95
C PHE A 17 -38.35 12.13 13.64
N ILE A 18 -38.31 10.82 13.38
CA ILE A 18 -39.19 9.84 14.02
C ILE A 18 -38.95 9.81 15.53
N TYR A 19 -37.69 9.79 15.97
CA TYR A 19 -37.34 9.84 17.39
C TYR A 19 -37.89 11.10 18.08
N LYS A 20 -37.75 12.27 17.44
CA LYS A 20 -38.25 13.55 17.99
C LYS A 20 -39.78 13.58 18.10
N GLN A 21 -40.50 12.90 17.21
CA GLN A 21 -41.95 12.81 17.25
C GLN A 21 -42.44 11.92 18.41
N HIS A 22 -41.59 11.02 18.92
CA HIS A 22 -41.89 10.19 20.09
C HIS A 22 -41.58 10.94 21.41
N ILE A 23 -42.63 11.49 22.02
CA ILE A 23 -42.54 12.33 23.24
C ILE A 23 -42.06 11.53 24.48
N ASN A 24 -42.42 10.25 24.61
CA ASN A 24 -42.00 9.39 25.74
C ASN A 24 -41.70 7.94 25.28
N PRO A 25 -40.51 7.67 24.71
CA PRO A 25 -40.17 6.32 24.28
C PRO A 25 -39.84 5.41 25.47
N ASN A 26 -40.37 4.19 25.44
CA ASN A 26 -40.05 3.14 26.41
C ASN A 26 -38.57 2.73 26.29
N LYS A 27 -38.05 2.05 27.33
CA LYS A 27 -36.65 1.58 27.36
C LYS A 27 -36.31 0.69 26.16
N GLU A 28 -37.21 -0.20 25.77
CA GLU A 28 -37.07 -1.08 24.60
C GLU A 28 -36.94 -0.29 23.31
N THR A 29 -37.78 0.73 23.12
CA THR A 29 -37.74 1.60 21.94
C THR A 29 -36.45 2.41 21.88
N LYS A 30 -35.94 2.89 23.02
CA LYS A 30 -34.63 3.56 23.08
C LYS A 30 -33.49 2.63 22.67
N LEU A 31 -33.51 1.38 23.11
CA LEU A 31 -32.52 0.37 22.70
C LEU A 31 -32.59 0.09 21.19
N LEU A 32 -33.79 0.07 20.61
CA LEU A 32 -33.98 -0.11 19.18
C LEU A 32 -33.41 1.07 18.36
N TYR A 33 -33.62 2.31 18.79
CA TYR A 33 -33.00 3.45 18.11
C TYR A 33 -31.46 3.41 18.18
N ILE A 34 -30.92 3.01 19.33
CA ILE A 34 -29.47 2.87 19.51
C ILE A 34 -28.91 1.78 18.61
N SER A 35 -29.55 0.60 18.55
CA SER A 35 -29.11 -0.49 17.68
C SER A 35 -29.18 -0.10 16.20
N LEU A 36 -30.21 0.67 15.82
CA LEU A 36 -30.37 1.18 14.46
C LEU A 36 -29.23 2.13 14.10
N VAL A 37 -28.86 3.06 14.99
CA VAL A 37 -27.68 3.94 14.78
C VAL A 37 -26.40 3.11 14.58
N PHE A 38 -26.17 2.09 15.41
CA PHE A 38 -25.00 1.21 15.23
C PHE A 38 -25.03 0.42 13.93
N MET A 39 -26.21 0.01 13.46
CA MET A 39 -26.37 -0.65 12.15
C MET A 39 -25.95 0.28 11.02
N PHE A 40 -26.38 1.54 11.02
CA PHE A 40 -25.98 2.53 10.00
C PHE A 40 -24.48 2.82 10.05
N LEU A 41 -23.88 2.90 11.23
CA LEU A 41 -22.43 3.05 11.40
C LEU A 41 -21.65 1.85 10.86
N ALA A 42 -22.14 0.63 11.08
CA ALA A 42 -21.53 -0.58 10.54
C ALA A 42 -21.64 -0.63 8.99
N MET A 43 -22.81 -0.28 8.44
CA MET A 43 -23.05 -0.26 6.99
C MET A 43 -22.24 0.83 6.28
N ALA A 44 -21.95 1.95 6.94
CA ALA A 44 -21.05 2.99 6.42
C ALA A 44 -19.62 2.47 6.18
N ARG A 45 -19.29 1.29 6.73
CA ARG A 45 -18.04 0.55 6.57
C ARG A 45 -16.83 1.47 6.78
N PRO A 46 -16.61 1.95 8.02
CA PRO A 46 -15.44 2.73 8.34
C PRO A 46 -14.20 1.88 8.10
N ALA A 47 -13.40 2.27 7.12
CA ALA A 47 -12.16 1.62 6.78
C ALA A 47 -11.01 2.60 7.01
N TYR A 48 -9.92 2.06 7.54
CA TYR A 48 -8.63 2.70 7.28
C TYR A 48 -8.36 2.42 5.81
N GLU A 49 -8.31 3.47 5.00
CA GLU A 49 -7.53 3.39 3.78
C GLU A 49 -6.14 2.99 4.25
N ASN A 50 -5.81 1.72 4.01
CA ASN A 50 -4.43 1.37 3.84
C ASN A 50 -4.02 2.26 2.68
N ALA A 51 -3.38 3.39 2.99
CA ALA A 51 -2.47 3.98 2.06
C ALA A 51 -1.56 2.81 1.74
N TYR A 52 -1.80 2.15 0.61
CA TYR A 52 -0.77 1.40 -0.05
C TYR A 52 0.31 2.44 -0.16
N VAL A 53 1.24 2.43 0.79
CA VAL A 53 2.49 3.12 0.62
C VAL A 53 2.94 2.49 -0.68
N LYS A 54 2.80 3.26 -1.75
CA LYS A 54 3.51 2.99 -2.98
C LYS A 54 4.96 3.22 -2.56
N GLU A 55 5.49 2.27 -1.82
CA GLU A 55 6.89 1.92 -1.88
C GLU A 55 7.07 1.67 -3.37
N SER A 56 7.44 2.72 -4.10
CA SER A 56 7.98 2.58 -5.43
C SER A 56 9.24 1.77 -5.21
N PHE A 57 9.11 0.45 -5.31
CA PHE A 57 10.24 -0.44 -5.28
C PHE A 57 11.02 -0.08 -6.53
N ASP A 58 12.01 0.80 -6.37
CA ASP A 58 12.85 1.30 -7.46
C ASP A 58 13.89 0.20 -7.74
N SER A 59 13.40 -0.95 -8.20
CA SER A 59 14.24 -2.05 -8.66
C SER A 59 14.91 -1.57 -9.95
N HIS A 60 16.19 -1.24 -9.82
CA HIS A 60 17.03 -0.95 -10.96
C HIS A 60 17.42 -2.28 -11.62
N ASP A 61 16.85 -2.54 -12.81
CA ASP A 61 17.26 -3.66 -13.64
C ASP A 61 18.57 -3.33 -14.36
N TYR A 62 19.62 -4.11 -14.12
CA TYR A 62 20.92 -3.94 -14.77
C TYR A 62 21.10 -5.01 -15.86
N ILE A 63 21.37 -4.56 -17.09
CA ILE A 63 21.85 -5.44 -18.18
C ILE A 63 23.34 -5.16 -18.37
N ILE A 64 24.18 -6.16 -18.12
CA ILE A 64 25.64 -6.06 -18.29
C ILE A 64 26.07 -6.95 -19.44
N ALA A 65 26.57 -6.34 -20.52
CA ALA A 65 27.21 -7.04 -21.62
C ALA A 65 28.73 -7.05 -21.40
N LEU A 66 29.34 -8.24 -21.41
CA LEU A 66 30.78 -8.42 -21.27
C LEU A 66 31.32 -9.10 -22.54
N ASP A 67 32.29 -8.46 -23.20
CA ASP A 67 32.98 -9.07 -24.33
C ASP A 67 33.84 -10.27 -23.86
N VAL A 68 33.80 -11.34 -24.65
CA VAL A 68 34.54 -12.60 -24.45
C VAL A 68 35.43 -12.95 -25.65
N SER A 69 35.70 -11.98 -26.52
CA SER A 69 36.63 -12.12 -27.65
C SER A 69 38.06 -12.46 -27.20
N TYR A 70 38.85 -13.04 -28.11
CA TYR A 70 40.26 -13.37 -27.84
C TYR A 70 41.08 -12.13 -27.40
N SER A 71 40.73 -10.95 -27.89
CA SER A 71 41.37 -9.69 -27.50
C SER A 71 41.23 -9.34 -26.01
N MET A 72 40.25 -9.94 -25.32
CA MET A 72 40.05 -9.76 -23.88
C MET A 72 41.00 -10.61 -23.03
N GLN A 73 41.76 -11.52 -23.64
CA GLN A 73 42.84 -12.26 -22.98
C GLN A 73 44.18 -11.52 -23.02
N ALA A 74 44.24 -10.31 -23.57
CA ALA A 74 45.47 -9.52 -23.60
C ALA A 74 45.99 -9.19 -22.19
N ASP A 75 47.33 -9.14 -22.08
CA ASP A 75 48.09 -8.95 -20.83
C ASP A 75 48.52 -7.49 -20.60
N ASP A 76 48.04 -6.55 -21.41
CA ASP A 76 48.26 -5.11 -21.22
C ASP A 76 47.66 -4.60 -19.89
N LEU A 77 46.62 -5.28 -19.41
CA LEU A 77 46.07 -5.14 -18.07
C LEU A 77 46.20 -6.46 -17.31
N LYS A 78 46.93 -6.45 -16.19
CA LYS A 78 47.06 -7.62 -15.31
C LYS A 78 45.82 -7.78 -14.42
N PRO A 79 45.32 -9.00 -14.17
CA PRO A 79 45.84 -10.29 -14.67
C PRO A 79 45.41 -10.61 -16.11
N SER A 80 44.22 -10.19 -16.55
CA SER A 80 43.84 -10.09 -17.97
C SER A 80 42.67 -9.10 -18.06
N ARG A 81 42.43 -8.47 -19.22
CA ARG A 81 41.28 -7.54 -19.39
C ARG A 81 39.96 -8.19 -18.96
N TYR A 82 39.76 -9.45 -19.34
CA TYR A 82 38.58 -10.24 -18.98
C TYR A 82 38.43 -10.44 -17.47
N THR A 83 39.52 -10.79 -16.78
CA THR A 83 39.48 -11.04 -15.33
C THR A 83 39.21 -9.75 -14.57
N LEU A 84 39.86 -8.67 -15.00
CA LEU A 84 39.68 -7.35 -14.40
C LEU A 84 38.25 -6.82 -14.59
N ALA A 85 37.64 -7.05 -15.76
CA ALA A 85 36.25 -6.68 -16.02
C ALA A 85 35.27 -7.44 -15.10
N LYS A 86 35.47 -8.74 -14.87
CA LYS A 86 34.67 -9.51 -13.90
C LYS A 86 34.81 -8.98 -12.48
N GLU A 87 36.03 -8.63 -12.07
CA GLU A 87 36.26 -8.04 -10.75
C GLU A 87 35.59 -6.67 -10.60
N ALA A 88 35.61 -5.85 -11.65
CA ALA A 88 34.94 -4.55 -11.66
C ALA A 88 33.42 -4.71 -11.51
N ILE A 89 32.81 -5.66 -12.23
CA ILE A 89 31.38 -5.98 -12.09
C ILE A 89 31.07 -6.45 -10.66
N LYS A 90 31.92 -7.31 -10.07
CA LYS A 90 31.74 -7.76 -8.68
C LYS A 90 31.84 -6.58 -7.69
N LYS A 91 32.78 -5.67 -7.89
CA LYS A 91 32.93 -4.45 -7.07
C LYS A 91 31.71 -3.55 -7.18
N LEU A 92 31.14 -3.41 -8.37
CA LEU A 92 29.92 -2.63 -8.60
C LEU A 92 28.76 -3.13 -7.73
N PHE A 93 28.55 -4.45 -7.65
CA PHE A 93 27.51 -5.03 -6.79
C PHE A 93 27.82 -4.97 -5.29
N LEU A 94 29.10 -4.94 -4.89
CA LEU A 94 29.49 -4.75 -3.49
C LEU A 94 29.28 -3.31 -3.02
N LEU A 95 29.47 -2.33 -3.90
CA LEU A 95 29.27 -0.90 -3.60
C LEU A 95 27.80 -0.48 -3.59
N HIS A 96 26.95 -1.20 -4.34
CA HIS A 96 25.51 -1.01 -4.38
C HIS A 96 24.79 -2.28 -3.92
N PRO A 97 24.87 -2.61 -2.60
CA PRO A 97 24.12 -3.72 -2.05
C PRO A 97 22.61 -3.45 -2.17
N LYS A 98 21.85 -4.53 -2.43
CA LYS A 98 20.38 -4.51 -2.46
C LYS A 98 19.78 -4.03 -1.15
#